data_AF-A0A350M988-F1
#
_entry.id   AF-A0A350M988-F1
#
_cell.length_a   1.000
_cell.length_b   1.000
_cell.length_c   1.000
_cell.angle_alpha   90.00
_cell.angle_beta   90.00
_cell.angle_gamma   90.00
#
_symmetry.space_group_name_H-M   'P 1'
#
loop_
_entity.id
_entity.type
_entity.pdbx_description
1 polymer ?
#
loop_
_entity_poly.entity_id
_entity_poly.type
_entity_poly.pdbx_seq_one_letter_code
_entity_poly.pdbx_strand_id
1 'polypeptide(L)' 'SDPDRKRPDLYYGDPCFFFDYCKRNFSRNVALLHDYNLYDFTILVRKEL' A
#
# COMPACT_ATOMS: atom_id res chain seq x y z
N SER A 1 -8.84 -8.57 6.19
CA SER A 1 -7.93 -9.47 5.45
C SER A 1 -8.03 -10.86 6.05
N ASP A 2 -8.47 -11.85 5.28
CA ASP A 2 -8.60 -13.25 5.72
C ASP A 2 -7.19 -13.85 5.92
N PRO A 3 -6.72 -14.06 7.17
CA PRO A 3 -5.37 -14.57 7.42
C PRO A 3 -5.17 -15.98 6.84
N ASP A 4 -6.26 -16.75 6.79
CA ASP A 4 -6.27 -18.14 6.32
C ASP A 4 -6.01 -18.28 4.82
N ARG A 5 -6.13 -17.18 4.05
CA ARG A 5 -5.82 -17.14 2.60
C ARG A 5 -4.38 -16.72 2.32
N LYS A 6 -3.58 -16.42 3.36
CA LYS A 6 -2.18 -16.02 3.18
C LYS A 6 -1.28 -17.23 3.00
N ARG A 7 -0.43 -17.17 1.98
CA ARG A 7 0.60 -18.17 1.69
C ARG A 7 1.89 -17.86 2.45
N PRO A 8 2.53 -18.85 3.09
CA PRO A 8 3.74 -18.60 3.88
C PRO A 8 4.97 -18.21 3.03
N ASP A 9 4.96 -18.53 1.73
CA ASP A 9 6.03 -18.21 0.79
C ASP A 9 5.90 -16.83 0.13
N LEU A 10 4.84 -16.08 0.44
CA LEU A 10 4.59 -14.75 -0.12
C LEU A 10 4.74 -13.65 0.92
N TYR A 11 5.24 -12.50 0.48
CA TYR A 11 5.27 -11.29 1.30
C TYR A 11 3.94 -10.53 1.20
N TYR A 12 3.28 -10.31 2.34
CA TYR A 12 2.07 -9.50 2.44
C TYR A 12 2.38 -8.17 3.12
N GLY A 13 2.53 -7.13 2.31
CA GLY A 13 2.80 -5.78 2.80
C GLY A 13 1.63 -5.18 3.59
N ASP A 14 1.94 -4.41 4.63
CA ASP A 14 0.96 -3.58 5.33
C ASP A 14 0.74 -2.26 4.57
N PRO A 15 -0.44 -2.01 3.96
CA PRO A 15 -0.70 -0.79 3.22
C PRO A 15 -0.54 0.48 4.06
N CYS A 16 -0.81 0.42 5.38
CA CYS A 16 -0.63 1.56 6.29
C CYS A 16 0.84 1.92 6.45
N PHE A 17 1.71 0.91 6.65
CA PHE A 17 3.16 1.12 6.71
C PHE A 17 3.69 1.80 5.46
N PHE A 18 3.35 1.30 4.27
CA PHE A 18 3.86 1.86 3.02
C PHE A 18 3.29 3.26 2.74
N PHE A 19 2.01 3.51 3.06
CA PHE A 19 1.42 4.84 2.94
C PHE A 19 2.16 5.87 3.79
N ASP A 20 2.39 5.56 5.07
CA ASP A 20 3.12 6.44 5.99
C ASP A 20 4.56 6.64 5.57
N TYR A 21 5.23 5.57 5.12
CA TYR A 21 6.59 5.64 4.61
C TYR A 21 6.68 6.58 3.41
N CYS A 22 5.78 6.45 2.43
CA CYS A 22 5.76 7.32 1.26
C CYS A 22 5.46 8.78 1.62
N LYS A 23 4.51 8.99 2.55
CA LYS A 23 4.12 10.32 3.01
C LYS A 23 5.23 11.07 3.72
N ARG A 24 6.07 10.36 4.49
CA ARG A 24 7.19 10.93 5.25
C ARG A 24 8.44 11.14 4.41
N ASN A 25 8.70 10.27 3.43
CA ASN A 25 9.98 10.24 2.71
C ASN A 25 9.92 10.80 1.28
N PHE A 26 8.75 10.84 0.62
CA PHE A 26 8.67 11.20 -0.80
C PHE A 26 7.80 12.43 -1.10
N SER A 27 6.58 12.50 -0.57
CA SER A 27 5.66 13.63 -0.82
C SER A 27 4.50 13.62 0.16
N ARG A 28 3.89 14.78 0.44
CA ARG A 28 2.63 14.86 1.20
C ARG A 28 1.41 14.42 0.37
N ASN A 29 1.53 14.43 -0.97
CA ASN A 29 0.47 14.05 -1.90
C ASN A 29 0.59 12.55 -2.24
N VAL A 30 -0.03 11.73 -1.39
CA VAL A 30 -0.04 10.27 -1.49
C VAL A 30 -1.47 9.75 -1.43
N ALA A 31 -1.82 8.81 -2.32
CA ALA A 31 -3.11 8.12 -2.30
C ALA A 31 -2.91 6.61 -2.22
N LEU A 32 -3.72 5.94 -1.38
CA LEU A 32 -3.82 4.49 -1.29
C LEU A 32 -5.09 4.05 -2.01
N LEU A 33 -4.96 3.13 -2.97
CA LEU A 33 -6.07 2.48 -3.65
C LEU A 33 -6.10 1.01 -3.21
N HIS A 34 -7.22 0.53 -2.67
CA HIS A 34 -7.37 -0.86 -2.23
C HIS A 34 -8.76 -1.46 -2.49
N ASP A 35 -9.71 -0.68 -3.05
CA ASP A 35 -11.12 -1.07 -3.18
C ASP A 35 -11.48 -1.61 -4.56
N TYR A 36 -10.65 -2.49 -5.14
CA TYR A 36 -10.87 -3.03 -6.49
C TYR A 36 -11.04 -4.55 -6.54
N ASN A 37 -11.59 -5.14 -5.46
CA ASN A 37 -11.92 -6.58 -5.32
C ASN A 37 -10.76 -7.55 -5.58
N LEU A 38 -9.51 -7.05 -5.53
CA LEU A 38 -8.29 -7.82 -5.64
C LEU A 38 -7.54 -7.78 -4.30
N TYR A 39 -6.77 -8.83 -4.02
CA TYR A 39 -5.97 -8.96 -2.78
C TYR A 39 -4.64 -8.21 -2.89
N ASP A 40 -4.69 -6.94 -3.26
CA ASP A 40 -3.54 -6.06 -3.44
C ASP A 40 -3.91 -4.61 -3.12
N PHE A 41 -2.93 -3.72 -3.20
CA PHE A 41 -3.13 -2.29 -3.07
C PHE A 41 -2.12 -1.54 -3.93
N THR A 42 -2.49 -0.33 -4.34
CA THR A 42 -1.64 0.57 -5.11
C THR A 42 -1.39 1.85 -4.32
N ILE A 43 -0.14 2.33 -4.30
CA ILE A 43 0.23 3.62 -3.73
C ILE A 43 0.66 4.57 -4.85
N LEU A 44 -0.02 5.70 -4.94
CA LEU A 44 0.31 6.78 -5.86
C LEU A 44 1.04 7.90 -5.10
N VAL A 45 2.24 8.27 -5.53
CA VAL A 45 3.03 9.39 -4.97
C VAL A 45 3.17 10.48 -6.02
N ARG A 46 2.59 11.65 -5.78
CA ARG A 46 2.69 12.80 -6.69
C ARG A 46 3.75 13.76 -6.16
N LYS A 47 4.80 14.00 -6.94
CA LYS A 47 5.81 15.01 -6.66
C LYS A 47 5.46 16.27 -7.44
N GLU A 48 5.50 17.42 -6.78
CA GLU A 48 5.51 18.71 -7.48
C GLU A 48 6.89 18.88 -8.12
N LEU A 49 6.92 19.39 -9.35
CA LEU A 49 8.13 19.68 -10.11
C LEU A 49 8.77 21.00 -9.65
#